data_AF-W4RYE6-F1
#
_entry.id   AF-W4RYE6-F1
#
_cell.length_a   1.000
_cell.length_b   1.000
_cell.length_c   1.000
_cell.angle_alpha   90.00
_cell.angle_beta   90.00
_cell.angle_gamma   90.00
#
_symmetry.space_group_name_H-M   'P 1'
#
loop_
_entity.id
_entity.type
_entity.pdbx_description
1 polymer ?
#
loop_
_entity_poly.entity_id
_entity_poly.type
_entity_poly.pdbx_seq_one_letter_code
_entity_poly.pdbx_strand_id
1 'polypeptide(L)'
;MHSTATQPMSRAQALAIARAFLPPHPLGNRYDYYYTQAKLRTDPLYPGVLAELRSTTAPVLDLGCGLGLLAHALRADGQALAYHGVDVDASKIRRAQHIAQRSALGNTQFAVVDLSVAWPQHRGSVTILDVLQYLQADMQASLLRSVAQMLTPGAKLVIRSALGDASSRGRTSRVTDVLAHLSGWMQRMPRSYPTRDSLQAQLDAAGLRATFAPLYGNTPFNNWLIVAEPR
;
A
#
# COMPACT_ATOMS: atom_id res chain seq x y z
N MET A 1 -15.73 22.80 2.77
CA MET A 1 -16.12 21.50 2.17
C MET A 1 -15.66 20.40 3.11
N HIS A 2 -16.57 19.72 3.79
CA HIS A 2 -16.21 18.62 4.69
C HIS A 2 -15.73 17.44 3.85
N SER A 3 -14.45 17.09 3.98
CA SER A 3 -13.89 15.87 3.40
C SER A 3 -14.59 14.69 4.07
N THR A 4 -15.49 14.01 3.36
CA THR A 4 -16.11 12.77 3.81
C THR A 4 -15.00 11.74 3.98
N ALA A 5 -14.76 11.31 5.22
CA ALA A 5 -13.75 10.32 5.52
C ALA A 5 -13.95 9.06 4.66
N THR A 6 -12.90 8.67 3.91
CA THR A 6 -12.92 7.48 3.07
C THR A 6 -13.32 6.27 3.92
N GLN A 7 -14.41 5.60 3.52
CA GLN A 7 -14.90 4.42 4.21
C GLN A 7 -14.22 3.16 3.67
N PRO A 8 -14.01 2.13 4.50
CA PRO A 8 -13.56 0.81 4.04
C PRO A 8 -14.54 0.17 3.03
N MET A 9 -14.11 -0.92 2.39
CA MET A 9 -14.98 -1.65 1.47
C MET A 9 -16.20 -2.23 2.18
N SER A 10 -17.33 -2.30 1.45
CA SER A 10 -18.52 -2.96 1.97
C SER A 10 -18.24 -4.44 2.28
N ARG A 11 -19.03 -5.03 3.18
CA ARG A 11 -18.94 -6.46 3.52
C ARG A 11 -19.01 -7.35 2.28
N ALA A 12 -19.87 -7.01 1.32
CA ALA A 12 -20.06 -7.79 0.11
C ALA A 12 -18.81 -7.76 -0.79
N GLN A 13 -18.23 -6.57 -1.02
CA GLN A 13 -17.01 -6.39 -1.80
C GLN A 13 -15.82 -7.12 -1.16
N ALA A 14 -15.62 -6.93 0.15
CA ALA A 14 -14.54 -7.58 0.88
C ALA A 14 -14.66 -9.11 0.85
N LEU A 15 -15.87 -9.66 1.01
CA LEU A 15 -16.12 -11.10 0.89
C LEU A 15 -15.85 -11.63 -0.52
N ALA A 16 -16.27 -10.90 -1.55
CA ALA A 16 -16.05 -11.30 -2.94
C ALA A 16 -14.55 -11.43 -3.25
N ILE A 17 -13.74 -10.45 -2.81
CA ILE A 17 -12.29 -10.50 -2.96
C ILE A 17 -11.67 -11.58 -2.08
N ALA A 18 -12.03 -11.64 -0.80
CA ALA A 18 -11.42 -12.57 0.15
C ALA A 18 -11.57 -14.04 -0.27
N ARG A 19 -12.66 -14.41 -0.95
CA ARG A 19 -12.88 -15.77 -1.47
C ARG A 19 -11.75 -16.29 -2.36
N ALA A 20 -11.04 -15.41 -3.07
CA ALA A 20 -9.86 -15.79 -3.85
C ALA A 20 -8.73 -16.40 -2.99
N PHE A 21 -8.68 -16.01 -1.71
CA PHE A 21 -7.67 -16.40 -0.73
C PHE A 21 -8.08 -17.64 0.09
N LEU A 22 -9.17 -18.32 -0.28
CA LEU A 22 -9.52 -19.61 0.30
C LEU A 22 -8.52 -20.69 -0.15
N PRO A 23 -8.13 -21.60 0.76
CA PRO A 23 -7.28 -22.72 0.39
C PRO A 23 -8.00 -23.64 -0.61
N PRO A 24 -7.26 -24.33 -1.49
CA PRO A 24 -7.83 -25.34 -2.39
C PRO A 24 -8.54 -26.47 -1.63
N HIS A 25 -7.93 -26.90 -0.52
CA HIS A 25 -8.43 -27.99 0.29
C HIS A 25 -9.39 -27.48 1.37
N PRO A 26 -10.55 -28.13 1.61
CA PRO A 26 -11.51 -27.67 2.63
C PRO A 26 -10.93 -27.52 4.04
N LEU A 27 -9.97 -28.39 4.40
CA LEU A 27 -9.22 -28.39 5.66
C LEU A 27 -7.93 -27.57 5.62
N GLY A 28 -7.67 -26.85 4.52
CA GLY A 28 -6.48 -26.01 4.40
C GLY A 28 -6.54 -24.79 5.31
N ASN A 29 -5.39 -24.15 5.53
CA ASN A 29 -5.30 -22.94 6.34
C ASN A 29 -6.08 -21.78 5.69
N ARG A 30 -7.02 -21.20 6.45
CA ARG A 30 -7.88 -20.07 6.02
C ARG A 30 -7.39 -18.71 6.50
N TYR A 31 -6.17 -18.63 7.03
CA TYR A 31 -5.59 -17.39 7.52
C TYR A 31 -5.66 -16.29 6.48
N ASP A 32 -5.17 -16.52 5.25
CA ASP A 32 -5.14 -15.50 4.18
C ASP A 32 -6.54 -15.00 3.80
N TYR A 33 -7.55 -15.87 3.86
CA TYR A 33 -8.97 -15.52 3.67
C TYR A 33 -9.47 -14.55 4.76
N TYR A 34 -9.36 -14.94 6.03
CA TYR A 34 -9.87 -14.12 7.14
C TYR A 34 -9.08 -12.82 7.29
N TYR A 35 -7.77 -12.90 7.08
CA TYR A 35 -6.88 -11.77 7.02
C TYR A 35 -7.33 -10.76 5.95
N THR A 36 -7.52 -11.21 4.70
CA THR A 36 -7.97 -10.35 3.60
C THR A 36 -9.34 -9.75 3.87
N GLN A 37 -10.28 -10.58 4.35
CA GLN A 37 -11.63 -10.12 4.67
C GLN A 37 -11.61 -9.02 5.74
N ALA A 38 -10.86 -9.21 6.82
CA ALA A 38 -10.73 -8.24 7.90
C ALA A 38 -10.09 -6.96 7.36
N LYS A 39 -8.94 -7.07 6.70
CA LYS A 39 -8.17 -5.95 6.16
C LYS A 39 -9.01 -5.06 5.23
N LEU A 40 -9.73 -5.65 4.27
CA LEU A 40 -10.58 -4.88 3.34
C LEU A 40 -11.80 -4.22 4.00
N ARG A 41 -12.33 -4.81 5.07
CA ARG A 41 -13.49 -4.29 5.81
C ARG A 41 -13.17 -3.18 6.80
N THR A 42 -11.95 -3.16 7.33
CA THR A 42 -11.58 -2.25 8.41
C THR A 42 -10.66 -1.13 7.95
N ASP A 43 -9.89 -1.37 6.89
CA ASP A 43 -8.89 -0.43 6.41
C ASP A 43 -9.44 0.43 5.25
N PRO A 44 -9.51 1.77 5.38
CA PRO A 44 -9.92 2.68 4.31
C PRO A 44 -8.87 2.81 3.19
N LEU A 45 -7.70 2.18 3.33
CA LEU A 45 -6.61 2.18 2.35
C LEU A 45 -7.07 1.93 0.92
N TYR A 46 -7.75 0.79 0.68
CA TYR A 46 -8.03 0.35 -0.69
C TYR A 46 -8.97 1.30 -1.42
N PRO A 47 -10.12 1.72 -0.85
CA PRO A 47 -10.96 2.72 -1.51
C PRO A 47 -10.24 4.04 -1.81
N GLY A 48 -9.36 4.50 -0.90
CA GLY A 48 -8.54 5.69 -1.13
C GLY A 48 -7.60 5.54 -2.33
N VAL A 49 -6.83 4.45 -2.38
CA VAL A 49 -5.90 4.16 -3.49
C VAL A 49 -6.65 3.95 -4.80
N LEU A 50 -7.77 3.23 -4.78
CA LEU A 50 -8.59 2.99 -5.97
C LEU A 50 -9.14 4.30 -6.56
N ALA A 51 -9.59 5.23 -5.71
CA ALA A 51 -10.10 6.53 -6.16
C ALA A 51 -9.03 7.33 -6.93
N GLU A 52 -7.79 7.33 -6.43
CA GLU A 52 -6.68 8.03 -7.09
C GLU A 52 -6.26 7.35 -8.40
N LEU A 53 -6.19 6.02 -8.42
CA LEU A 53 -5.79 5.27 -9.61
C LEU A 53 -6.84 5.25 -10.72
N ARG A 54 -8.11 5.55 -10.44
CA ARG A 54 -9.16 5.72 -11.49
C ARG A 54 -8.82 6.82 -12.49
N SER A 55 -8.02 7.81 -12.09
CA SER A 55 -7.67 8.96 -12.93
C SER A 55 -6.52 8.68 -13.91
N THR A 56 -5.92 7.49 -13.87
CA THR A 56 -4.78 7.13 -14.71
C THR A 56 -5.01 5.81 -15.43
N THR A 57 -4.37 5.66 -16.59
CA THR A 57 -4.29 4.40 -17.35
C THR A 57 -2.89 3.81 -17.34
N ALA A 58 -1.94 4.47 -16.67
CA ALA A 58 -0.56 4.02 -16.59
C ALA A 58 -0.44 2.70 -15.81
N PRO A 59 0.51 1.82 -16.18
CA PRO A 59 0.76 0.59 -15.43
C PRO A 59 1.18 0.92 -13.99
N VAL A 60 0.86 0.04 -13.05
CA VAL A 60 1.11 0.24 -11.61
C VAL A 60 2.19 -0.71 -11.12
N LEU A 61 3.23 -0.16 -10.49
CA LEU A 61 4.20 -0.91 -9.68
C LEU A 61 3.84 -0.75 -8.20
N ASP A 62 3.58 -1.85 -7.50
CA ASP A 62 3.25 -1.87 -6.09
C ASP A 62 4.43 -2.36 -5.24
N LEU A 63 5.07 -1.44 -4.55
CA LEU A 63 6.23 -1.70 -3.70
C LEU A 63 5.76 -2.16 -2.32
N GLY A 64 6.09 -3.41 -1.96
CA GLY A 64 5.60 -4.06 -0.74
C GLY A 64 4.20 -4.65 -0.91
N CYS A 65 3.92 -5.27 -2.05
CA CYS A 65 2.57 -5.72 -2.40
C CYS A 65 1.99 -6.82 -1.49
N GLY A 66 2.82 -7.51 -0.71
CA GLY A 66 2.43 -8.63 0.13
C GLY A 66 1.72 -9.74 -0.67
N LEU A 67 0.49 -10.05 -0.29
CA LEU A 67 -0.34 -11.06 -0.98
C LEU A 67 -1.07 -10.51 -2.23
N GLY A 68 -0.82 -9.25 -2.63
CA GLY A 68 -1.41 -8.66 -3.83
C GLY A 68 -2.86 -8.19 -3.67
N LEU A 69 -3.29 -7.82 -2.47
CA LEU A 69 -4.66 -7.39 -2.20
C LEU A 69 -5.08 -6.20 -3.08
N LEU A 70 -4.14 -5.28 -3.38
CA LEU A 70 -4.42 -4.15 -4.27
C LEU A 70 -4.76 -4.61 -5.70
N ALA A 71 -4.07 -5.62 -6.23
CA ALA A 71 -4.37 -6.16 -7.56
C ALA A 71 -5.82 -6.70 -7.63
N HIS A 72 -6.25 -7.43 -6.59
CA HIS A 72 -7.63 -7.91 -6.50
C HIS A 72 -8.64 -6.77 -6.34
N ALA A 73 -8.30 -5.76 -5.53
CA ALA A 73 -9.14 -4.58 -5.35
C ALA A 73 -9.32 -3.80 -6.66
N LEU A 74 -8.24 -3.57 -7.41
CA LEU A 74 -8.27 -2.92 -8.73
C LEU A 74 -9.18 -3.69 -9.69
N ARG A 75 -9.01 -5.01 -9.76
CA ARG A 75 -9.83 -5.86 -10.64
C ARG A 75 -11.32 -5.84 -10.27
N ALA A 76 -11.64 -5.88 -8.98
CA ALA A 76 -13.01 -5.81 -8.47
C ALA A 76 -13.65 -4.43 -8.68
N ASP A 77 -12.83 -3.38 -8.71
CA ASP A 77 -13.24 -2.00 -8.99
C ASP A 77 -13.43 -1.72 -10.50
N GLY A 78 -13.11 -2.69 -11.35
CA GLY A 78 -13.19 -2.57 -12.81
C GLY A 78 -11.97 -1.91 -13.46
N GLN A 79 -10.90 -1.67 -12.70
CA GLN A 79 -9.66 -1.08 -13.22
C GLN A 79 -8.79 -2.16 -13.86
N ALA A 80 -8.53 -2.04 -15.16
CA ALA A 80 -7.75 -3.00 -15.96
C ALA A 80 -6.30 -2.55 -16.18
N LEU A 81 -5.69 -1.94 -15.16
CA LEU A 81 -4.30 -1.49 -15.21
C LEU A 81 -3.36 -2.71 -15.23
N ALA A 82 -2.28 -2.63 -16.02
CA ALA A 82 -1.19 -3.60 -15.87
C ALA A 82 -0.56 -3.41 -14.49
N TYR A 83 -0.47 -4.49 -13.72
CA TYR A 83 -0.03 -4.46 -12.33
C TYR A 83 1.22 -5.31 -12.15
N HIS A 84 2.21 -4.75 -11.49
CA HIS A 84 3.41 -5.46 -11.04
C HIS A 84 3.57 -5.25 -9.54
N GLY A 85 3.39 -6.30 -8.74
CA GLY A 85 3.64 -6.26 -7.30
C GLY A 85 5.00 -6.83 -6.95
N VAL A 86 5.75 -6.16 -6.08
CA VAL A 86 7.03 -6.68 -5.58
C VAL A 86 7.07 -6.67 -4.05
N ASP A 87 7.68 -7.70 -3.47
CA ASP A 87 7.89 -7.83 -2.02
C ASP A 87 9.17 -8.64 -1.77
N VAL A 88 9.84 -8.41 -0.65
CA VAL A 88 11.04 -9.16 -0.25
C VAL A 88 10.68 -10.54 0.30
N ASP A 89 9.45 -10.71 0.81
CA ASP A 89 8.96 -11.97 1.36
C ASP A 89 8.57 -12.95 0.23
N ALA A 90 9.49 -13.86 -0.10
CA ALA A 90 9.27 -14.89 -1.10
C ALA A 90 8.07 -15.80 -0.80
N SER A 91 7.69 -16.00 0.47
CA SER A 91 6.52 -16.80 0.85
C SER A 91 5.22 -16.08 0.52
N LYS A 92 5.16 -14.76 0.73
CA LYS A 92 4.01 -13.93 0.29
C LYS A 92 3.90 -13.91 -1.23
N ILE A 93 5.00 -13.70 -1.95
CA ILE A 93 4.99 -13.65 -3.42
C ILE A 93 4.55 -14.97 -4.03
N ARG A 94 5.04 -16.12 -3.56
CA ARG A 94 4.58 -17.43 -4.07
C ARG A 94 3.06 -17.61 -3.88
N ARG A 95 2.52 -17.17 -2.75
CA ARG A 95 1.07 -17.22 -2.50
C ARG A 95 0.31 -16.25 -3.38
N ALA A 96 0.80 -15.02 -3.54
CA ALA A 96 0.21 -14.01 -4.43
C ALA A 96 0.11 -14.53 -5.88
N GLN A 97 1.20 -15.12 -6.40
CA GLN A 97 1.23 -15.74 -7.72
C GLN A 97 0.18 -16.85 -7.86
N HIS A 98 0.10 -17.76 -6.89
CA HIS A 98 -0.87 -18.85 -6.91
C HIS A 98 -2.33 -18.36 -6.87
N ILE A 99 -2.62 -17.37 -6.01
CA ILE A 99 -3.96 -16.78 -5.87
C ILE A 99 -4.34 -16.02 -7.14
N ALA A 100 -3.41 -15.26 -7.72
CA ALA A 100 -3.63 -14.51 -8.95
C ALA A 100 -3.91 -15.42 -10.16
N GLN A 101 -3.15 -16.51 -10.30
CA GLN A 101 -3.36 -17.51 -11.34
C GLN A 101 -4.76 -18.15 -11.22
N ARG A 102 -5.16 -18.56 -10.01
CA ARG A 102 -6.50 -19.13 -9.74
C ARG A 102 -7.63 -18.16 -9.99
N SER A 103 -7.40 -16.89 -9.73
CA SER A 103 -8.41 -15.83 -9.87
C SER A 103 -8.45 -15.22 -11.27
N ALA A 104 -7.60 -15.69 -12.19
CA ALA A 104 -7.40 -15.12 -13.51
C ALA A 104 -7.23 -13.59 -13.47
N LEU A 105 -6.42 -13.10 -12.51
CA LEU A 105 -6.05 -11.69 -12.45
C LEU A 105 -5.19 -11.37 -13.67
N GLY A 106 -5.80 -10.74 -14.68
CA GLY A 106 -5.28 -10.58 -16.04
C GLY A 106 -3.82 -10.13 -16.15
N ASN A 107 -3.57 -8.87 -16.48
CA ASN A 107 -2.21 -8.37 -16.65
C ASN A 107 -1.56 -8.06 -15.28
N THR A 108 -1.31 -9.10 -14.50
CA THR A 108 -0.81 -9.01 -13.12
C THR A 108 0.42 -9.89 -12.94
N GLN A 109 1.51 -9.29 -12.46
CA GLN A 109 2.78 -9.97 -12.20
C GLN A 109 3.20 -9.76 -10.75
N PHE A 110 3.89 -10.75 -10.19
CA PHE A 110 4.44 -10.68 -8.84
C PHE A 110 5.88 -11.17 -8.84
N ALA A 111 6.79 -10.43 -8.21
CA ALA A 111 8.21 -10.79 -8.15
C ALA A 111 8.79 -10.59 -6.74
N VAL A 112 9.76 -11.44 -6.40
CA VAL A 112 10.55 -11.24 -5.18
C VAL A 112 11.65 -10.23 -5.49
N VAL A 113 11.62 -9.07 -4.84
CA VAL A 113 12.60 -8.01 -5.06
C VAL A 113 13.03 -7.42 -3.73
N ASP A 114 14.35 -7.37 -3.53
CA ASP A 114 14.97 -6.57 -2.49
C ASP A 114 15.37 -5.21 -3.08
N LEU A 115 14.61 -4.17 -2.74
CA LEU A 115 14.82 -2.79 -3.21
C LEU A 115 16.14 -2.17 -2.73
N SER A 116 16.84 -2.80 -1.76
CA SER A 116 18.19 -2.39 -1.37
C SER A 116 19.27 -2.87 -2.35
N VAL A 117 18.94 -3.87 -3.19
CA VAL A 117 19.89 -4.49 -4.14
C VAL A 117 19.55 -4.12 -5.58
N ALA A 118 18.27 -4.21 -5.96
CA ALA A 118 17.85 -4.02 -7.35
C ALA A 118 16.47 -3.34 -7.42
N TRP A 119 16.31 -2.55 -8.49
CA TRP A 119 15.06 -1.85 -8.78
C TRP A 119 14.35 -2.49 -9.98
N PRO A 120 13.03 -2.73 -9.90
CA PRO A 120 12.25 -3.16 -11.05
C PRO A 120 12.30 -2.07 -12.13
N GLN A 121 12.44 -2.47 -13.39
CA GLN A 121 12.22 -1.54 -14.49
C GLN A 121 10.74 -1.19 -14.58
N HIS A 122 10.42 0.09 -14.51
CA HIS A 122 9.04 0.57 -14.55
C HIS A 122 8.93 1.95 -15.19
N ARG A 123 7.77 2.19 -15.81
CA ARG A 123 7.34 3.47 -16.39
C ARG A 123 5.82 3.58 -16.20
N GLY A 124 5.38 4.32 -15.19
CA GLY A 124 3.96 4.45 -14.87
C GLY A 124 3.72 4.83 -13.42
N SER A 125 2.56 4.48 -12.89
CA SER A 125 2.16 4.77 -11.51
C SER A 125 2.88 3.87 -10.52
N VAL A 126 3.11 4.36 -9.31
CA VAL A 126 3.78 3.59 -8.24
C VAL A 126 2.96 3.70 -6.96
N THR A 127 2.75 2.58 -6.27
CA THR A 127 2.12 2.54 -4.95
C THR A 127 3.13 2.11 -3.89
N ILE A 128 3.13 2.78 -2.74
CA ILE A 128 3.95 2.46 -1.57
C ILE A 128 3.05 2.46 -0.35
N LEU A 129 2.56 1.28 0.03
CA LEU A 129 1.51 1.17 1.06
C LEU A 129 2.08 0.53 2.32
N ASP A 130 2.13 1.27 3.42
CA ASP A 130 2.70 0.80 4.69
C ASP A 130 4.17 0.35 4.60
N VAL A 131 5.01 0.95 3.76
CA VAL A 131 6.44 0.57 3.65
C VAL A 131 7.37 1.63 4.24
N LEU A 132 7.08 2.93 4.06
CA LEU A 132 8.03 4.00 4.39
C LEU A 132 8.42 4.03 5.88
N GLN A 133 7.49 3.69 6.79
CA GLN A 133 7.75 3.72 8.24
C GLN A 133 8.83 2.73 8.72
N TYR A 134 9.23 1.76 7.88
CA TYR A 134 10.30 0.81 8.19
C TYR A 134 11.67 1.28 7.69
N LEU A 135 11.70 2.30 6.85
CA LEU A 135 12.91 2.82 6.24
C LEU A 135 13.47 3.98 7.06
N GLN A 136 14.80 4.08 7.10
CA GLN A 136 15.49 5.27 7.62
C GLN A 136 15.33 6.44 6.64
N ALA A 137 15.45 7.68 7.14
CA ALA A 137 15.18 8.89 6.36
C ALA A 137 15.97 8.96 5.03
N ASP A 138 17.26 8.63 5.04
CA ASP A 138 18.09 8.65 3.83
C ASP A 138 17.64 7.62 2.78
N MET A 139 17.15 6.47 3.26
CA MET A 139 16.58 5.43 2.41
C MET A 139 15.23 5.86 1.84
N GLN A 140 14.40 6.56 2.62
CA GLN A 140 13.14 7.14 2.12
C GLN A 140 13.41 8.15 1.00
N ALA A 141 14.34 9.08 1.20
CA ALA A 141 14.69 10.08 0.18
C ALA A 141 15.25 9.42 -1.09
N SER A 142 16.09 8.40 -0.96
CA SER A 142 16.65 7.67 -2.11
C SER A 142 15.60 6.85 -2.85
N LEU A 143 14.67 6.24 -2.11
CA LEU A 143 13.51 5.55 -2.67
C LEU A 143 12.62 6.52 -3.45
N LEU A 144 12.25 7.67 -2.87
CA LEU A 144 11.38 8.65 -3.50
C LEU A 144 12.00 9.24 -4.77
N ARG A 145 13.32 9.51 -4.78
CA ARG A 145 14.04 9.91 -6.00
C ARG A 145 13.99 8.85 -7.09
N SER A 146 14.19 7.58 -6.74
CA SER A 146 14.13 6.47 -7.70
C SER A 146 12.73 6.29 -8.27
N VAL A 147 11.71 6.38 -7.41
CA VAL A 147 10.30 6.30 -7.81
C VAL A 147 9.89 7.47 -8.70
N ALA A 148 10.34 8.69 -8.43
CA ALA A 148 10.06 9.85 -9.27
C ALA A 148 10.51 9.65 -10.73
N GLN A 149 11.64 8.96 -10.94
CA GLN A 149 12.14 8.62 -12.29
C GLN A 149 11.30 7.55 -13.03
N MET A 150 10.44 6.83 -12.31
CA MET A 150 9.53 5.84 -12.91
C MET A 150 8.22 6.47 -13.37
N LEU A 151 7.86 7.65 -12.85
CA LEU A 151 6.58 8.28 -13.15
C LEU A 151 6.58 8.90 -14.55
N THR A 152 5.59 8.52 -15.36
CA THR A 152 5.30 9.15 -16.66
C THR A 152 4.26 10.26 -16.51
N PRO A 153 4.09 11.16 -17.50
CA PRO A 153 2.97 12.11 -17.48
C PRO A 153 1.62 11.41 -17.26
N GLY A 154 0.82 11.91 -16.31
CA GLY A 154 -0.46 11.31 -15.92
C GLY A 154 -0.37 10.08 -15.00
N ALA A 155 0.83 9.62 -14.65
CA ALA A 155 1.03 8.60 -13.62
C ALA A 155 0.93 9.21 -12.21
N LYS A 156 0.55 8.37 -11.23
CA LYS A 156 0.44 8.76 -9.83
C LYS A 156 1.45 8.01 -8.97
N LEU A 157 2.05 8.71 -8.02
CA LEU A 157 2.65 8.10 -6.84
C LEU A 157 1.62 8.14 -5.71
N VAL A 158 1.21 6.99 -5.22
CA VAL A 158 0.26 6.88 -4.10
C VAL A 158 0.94 6.22 -2.91
N ILE A 159 1.03 6.97 -1.81
CA ILE A 159 1.69 6.53 -0.58
C ILE A 159 0.66 6.48 0.53
N ARG A 160 0.70 5.41 1.32
CA ARG A 160 0.08 5.38 2.65
C ARG A 160 1.16 5.29 3.71
N SER A 161 1.20 6.29 4.59
CA SER A 161 2.12 6.31 5.73
C SER A 161 1.44 6.93 6.95
N ALA A 162 1.82 6.45 8.13
CA ALA A 162 1.59 7.21 9.35
C ALA A 162 2.55 8.41 9.38
N LEU A 163 2.04 9.59 9.74
CA LEU A 163 2.86 10.80 9.89
C LEU A 163 3.07 11.08 11.38
N GLY A 164 4.31 11.44 11.75
CA GLY A 164 4.63 11.88 13.10
C GLY A 164 4.12 13.30 13.34
N ASP A 165 3.48 13.53 14.50
CA ASP A 165 3.16 14.88 14.95
C ASP A 165 4.45 15.56 15.46
N ALA A 166 4.77 16.74 14.93
CA ALA A 166 5.90 17.56 15.38
C ALA A 166 5.70 18.16 16.80
N SER A 167 4.62 17.78 17.51
CA SER A 167 4.31 18.28 18.85
C SER A 167 4.65 17.23 19.92
N SER A 168 5.21 17.69 21.04
CA SER A 168 5.80 16.90 22.13
C SER A 168 4.78 16.09 22.97
N ARG A 169 4.02 15.19 22.34
CA ARG A 169 3.20 14.16 23.02
C ARG A 169 3.40 12.75 22.45
N GLY A 170 4.59 12.45 21.95
CA GLY A 170 5.03 11.13 21.46
C GLY A 170 5.16 10.01 22.53
N ARG A 171 4.40 10.06 23.63
CA ARG A 171 4.39 9.01 24.66
C ARG A 171 3.17 8.10 24.62
N THR A 172 2.08 8.50 23.98
CA THR A 172 0.83 7.71 23.97
C THR A 172 0.75 6.74 22.77
N SER A 173 1.56 6.93 21.72
CA SER A 173 1.62 6.03 20.56
C SER A 173 2.26 4.67 20.84
N ARG A 174 2.93 4.52 22.00
CA ARG A 174 3.57 3.25 22.38
C ARG A 174 2.58 2.17 22.80
N VAL A 175 1.37 2.53 23.24
CA VAL A 175 0.38 1.55 23.72
C VAL A 175 -0.41 0.92 22.55
N THR A 176 -0.60 1.64 21.46
CA THR A 176 -1.21 1.11 20.23
C THR A 176 -0.27 0.24 19.42
N ASP A 177 1.05 0.51 19.44
CA ASP A 177 2.06 -0.38 18.85
C ASP A 177 2.08 -1.76 19.52
N VAL A 178 1.76 -1.83 20.83
CA VAL A 178 1.70 -3.10 21.58
C VAL A 178 0.51 -3.97 21.18
N LEU A 179 -0.62 -3.39 20.80
CA LEU A 179 -1.76 -4.17 20.31
C LEU A 179 -1.54 -4.65 18.86
N ALA A 180 -0.72 -3.95 18.07
CA ALA A 180 -0.22 -4.44 16.80
C ALA A 180 0.83 -5.58 16.96
N HIS A 181 1.51 -5.67 18.12
CA HIS A 181 2.44 -6.79 18.42
C HIS A 181 1.73 -8.15 18.56
N LEU A 182 0.42 -8.18 18.86
CA LEU A 182 -0.30 -9.44 19.13
C LEU A 182 -0.92 -10.10 17.89
N SER A 183 -1.02 -9.40 16.75
CA SER A 183 -1.66 -9.93 15.53
C SER A 183 -0.71 -10.63 14.54
N GLY A 184 0.55 -10.84 14.92
CA GLY A 184 1.52 -11.60 14.11
C GLY A 184 1.90 -10.91 12.79
N TRP A 185 1.71 -9.60 12.70
CA TRP A 185 1.70 -8.87 11.43
C TRP A 185 3.03 -8.26 10.99
N MET A 186 4.13 -8.38 11.76
CA MET A 186 5.45 -7.88 11.36
C MET A 186 6.60 -8.45 12.18
N GLN A 187 7.70 -8.79 11.50
CA GLN A 187 8.96 -9.21 12.12
C GLN A 187 9.90 -8.03 12.49
N ARG A 188 9.51 -6.75 12.26
CA ARG A 188 10.38 -5.59 12.50
C ARG A 188 9.64 -4.36 13.04
N MET A 189 10.23 -3.70 14.03
CA MET A 189 9.74 -2.46 14.64
C MET A 189 9.86 -1.27 13.67
N PRO A 190 8.90 -0.31 13.66
CA PRO A 190 9.02 0.96 12.95
C PRO A 190 10.30 1.72 13.38
N ARG A 191 11.04 2.28 12.43
CA ARG A 191 12.34 2.93 12.70
C ARG A 191 12.26 4.45 12.74
N SER A 192 11.39 5.05 11.92
CA SER A 192 11.17 6.50 11.88
C SER A 192 9.84 6.80 11.20
N TYR A 193 8.99 7.60 11.85
CA TYR A 193 7.79 8.14 11.22
C TYR A 193 8.15 9.47 10.55
N PRO A 194 7.98 9.63 9.22
CA PRO A 194 8.23 10.91 8.59
C PRO A 194 7.24 11.96 9.11
N THR A 195 7.72 13.18 9.32
CA THR A 195 6.82 14.33 9.50
C THR A 195 6.25 14.73 8.15
N ARG A 196 5.10 15.41 8.15
CA ARG A 196 4.50 15.97 6.93
C ARG A 196 5.49 16.85 6.17
N ASP A 197 6.16 17.76 6.86
CA ASP A 197 7.07 18.72 6.25
C ASP A 197 8.31 18.04 5.66
N SER A 198 8.85 17.03 6.34
CA SER A 198 9.97 16.25 5.82
C SER A 198 9.58 15.49 4.56
N LEU A 199 8.39 14.85 4.54
CA LEU A 199 7.94 14.10 3.38
C LEU A 199 7.62 15.03 2.20
N GLN A 200 6.98 16.17 2.46
CA GLN A 200 6.74 17.21 1.46
C GLN A 200 8.06 17.69 0.84
N ALA A 201 9.06 18.03 1.65
CA ALA A 201 10.36 18.49 1.17
C ALA A 201 11.08 17.44 0.31
N GLN A 202 11.00 16.15 0.69
CA GLN A 202 11.58 15.06 -0.11
C GLN A 202 10.87 14.88 -1.45
N LEU A 203 9.54 14.98 -1.49
CA LEU A 203 8.74 14.90 -2.72
C LEU A 203 9.01 16.09 -3.64
N ASP A 204 9.10 17.31 -3.09
CA ASP A 204 9.45 18.51 -3.85
C ASP A 204 10.86 18.43 -4.44
N ALA A 205 11.84 17.97 -3.65
CA ALA A 205 13.21 17.76 -4.12
C ALA A 205 13.31 16.69 -5.22
N ALA A 206 12.36 15.75 -5.26
CA ALA A 206 12.22 14.76 -6.32
C ALA A 206 11.44 15.29 -7.55
N GLY A 207 11.04 16.56 -7.56
CA GLY A 207 10.31 17.19 -8.66
C GLY A 207 8.83 16.80 -8.71
N LEU A 208 8.25 16.35 -7.59
CA LEU A 208 6.86 15.92 -7.51
C LEU A 208 5.99 16.99 -6.84
N ARG A 209 4.75 17.14 -7.29
CA ARG A 209 3.72 17.93 -6.61
C ARG A 209 2.84 16.99 -5.79
N ALA A 210 2.85 17.15 -4.47
CA ALA A 210 2.15 16.26 -3.54
C ALA A 210 0.90 16.89 -2.90
N THR A 211 -0.12 16.08 -2.64
CA THR A 211 -1.29 16.38 -1.82
C THR A 211 -1.38 15.38 -0.67
N PHE A 212 -1.92 15.83 0.46
CA PHE A 212 -2.00 15.05 1.70
C PHE A 212 -3.44 15.04 2.18
N ALA A 213 -4.03 13.85 2.27
CA ALA A 213 -5.39 13.66 2.75
C ALA A 213 -5.40 12.69 3.95
N PRO A 214 -6.12 13.02 5.03
CA PRO A 214 -6.34 12.08 6.12
C PRO A 214 -6.98 10.77 5.66
N LEU A 215 -6.49 9.64 6.16
CA LEU A 215 -6.99 8.29 5.84
C LEU A 215 -7.30 7.50 7.12
N TYR A 216 -7.93 8.16 8.09
CA TYR A 216 -8.20 7.58 9.42
C TYR A 216 -9.28 6.49 9.37
N GLY A 217 -10.30 6.66 8.51
CA GLY A 217 -11.46 5.76 8.45
C GLY A 217 -12.04 5.53 9.85
N ASN A 218 -12.21 4.25 10.22
CA ASN A 218 -12.63 3.82 11.57
C ASN A 218 -11.45 3.43 12.47
N THR A 219 -10.20 3.70 12.07
CA THR A 219 -9.00 3.25 12.78
C THR A 219 -8.41 4.37 13.63
N PRO A 220 -7.84 4.08 14.81
CA PRO A 220 -7.24 5.09 15.68
C PRO A 220 -5.86 5.58 15.20
N PHE A 221 -5.43 5.17 14.00
CA PHE A 221 -4.10 5.43 13.49
C PHE A 221 -4.06 6.72 12.67
N ASN A 222 -3.02 7.53 12.86
CA ASN A 222 -2.75 8.77 12.11
C ASN A 222 -2.22 8.47 10.69
N ASN A 223 -2.98 7.70 9.91
CA ASN A 223 -2.64 7.35 8.54
C ASN A 223 -3.05 8.46 7.59
N TRP A 224 -2.17 8.75 6.64
CA TRP A 224 -2.39 9.71 5.58
C TRP A 224 -2.27 9.02 4.22
N LEU A 225 -3.11 9.43 3.29
CA LEU A 225 -2.95 9.18 1.87
C LEU A 225 -2.19 10.38 1.28
N ILE A 226 -1.01 10.11 0.73
CA ILE A 226 -0.20 11.11 0.05
C ILE A 226 -0.19 10.75 -1.43
N VAL A 227 -0.61 11.69 -2.27
CA VAL A 227 -0.65 11.51 -3.72
C VAL A 227 0.28 12.50 -4.34
N ALA A 228 1.20 12.05 -5.18
CA ALA A 228 2.17 12.90 -5.84
C ALA A 228 2.25 12.63 -7.34
N GLU A 229 2.54 13.68 -8.10
CA GLU A 229 2.58 13.66 -9.57
C GLU A 229 3.82 14.40 -10.07
N PRO A 230 4.40 14.01 -11.21
CA PRO A 230 5.43 14.80 -11.86
C PRO A 230 4.95 16.24 -12.12
N ARG A 231 5.82 17.22 -11.92
CA ARG A 231 5.57 18.62 -12.27
C ARG A 231 5.56 18.85 -13.78
#